data_AF-A0A4R4STF4-F1
#
_entry.id   AF-A0A4R4STF4-F1
#
_cell.length_a   1.000
_cell.length_b   1.000
_cell.length_c   1.000
_cell.angle_alpha   90.00
_cell.angle_beta   90.00
_cell.angle_gamma   90.00
#
_symmetry.space_group_name_H-M   'P 1'
#
loop_
_entity.id
_entity.type
_entity.pdbx_description
1 polymer ?
#
loop_
_entity_poly.entity_id
_entity_poly.type
_entity_poly.pdbx_seq_one_letter_code
_entity_poly.pdbx_strand_id
1 'polypeptide(L)'
;MAIVTDQYDFVIGVDTHAASHTLALITAGTGALGQQAQFPTSPSGLRRAVDWIQRHTHHAPTLIVIDGAGSYGATFTEQLSAAGLTVAEAPDVAATTRRRRGKSDVVDALAMAQAARTLDINELCWPRAGGDRTALRVLTAAREQMSGERTRAVNALTALLRTVDLGIDARRALTTTTIAAVAAWRTRSDNATLAVCRAEAIRLARRIRALDTELAANHTALHKAVTAQAPQLLALPGVGAVVAATVLLAWSHPGRVRSEAAFAALAGASPLPARSGNTTRYRLNRGGDRRLNRALYTVALVRMGHDPRTRDYVTRRTREGRTKREIMRSLKRYISRQLFRTLNGAHSATSTT
;
A
#
# COMPACT_ATOMS: atom_id res chain seq x y z
N MET A 1 -30.04 2.57 -9.45
CA MET A 1 -28.65 2.19 -9.15
C MET A 1 -28.37 0.98 -10.01
N ALA A 2 -27.43 1.09 -10.95
CA ALA A 2 -27.15 0.02 -11.91
C ALA A 2 -26.28 -1.04 -11.23
N ILE A 3 -26.67 -2.30 -11.35
CA ILE A 3 -25.90 -3.44 -10.86
C ILE A 3 -25.09 -4.05 -12.00
N VAL A 4 -24.11 -4.89 -11.67
CA VAL A 4 -23.23 -5.53 -12.67
C VAL A 4 -24.04 -6.26 -13.75
N THR A 5 -25.13 -6.93 -13.40
CA THR A 5 -25.98 -7.62 -14.38
C THR A 5 -26.68 -6.71 -15.38
N ASP A 6 -26.75 -5.40 -15.12
CA ASP A 6 -27.37 -4.43 -16.04
C ASP A 6 -26.38 -3.96 -17.13
N GLN A 7 -25.07 -4.17 -16.95
CA GLN A 7 -24.03 -3.67 -17.84
C GLN A 7 -23.16 -4.75 -18.49
N TYR A 8 -23.15 -5.96 -17.94
CA TYR A 8 -22.30 -7.05 -18.40
C TYR A 8 -23.14 -8.28 -18.69
N ASP A 9 -22.88 -8.92 -19.82
CA ASP A 9 -23.51 -10.20 -20.20
C ASP A 9 -22.82 -11.37 -19.49
N PHE A 10 -21.51 -11.23 -19.26
CA PHE A 10 -20.67 -12.24 -18.62
C PHE A 10 -19.87 -11.67 -17.46
N VAL A 11 -19.68 -12.51 -16.45
CA VAL A 11 -18.72 -12.25 -15.36
C VAL A 11 -17.75 -13.43 -15.30
N ILE A 12 -16.45 -13.15 -15.24
CA ILE A 12 -15.42 -14.17 -15.10
C ILE A 12 -14.70 -13.98 -13.77
N GLY A 13 -14.78 -14.97 -12.91
CA GLY A 13 -13.98 -15.00 -11.68
C GLY A 13 -12.62 -15.61 -11.95
N VAL A 14 -11.57 -15.02 -11.37
CA VAL A 14 -10.18 -15.43 -11.54
C VAL A 14 -9.53 -15.64 -10.18
N ASP A 15 -9.25 -16.89 -9.85
CA ASP A 15 -8.44 -17.26 -8.69
C ASP A 15 -6.97 -17.37 -9.10
N THR A 16 -6.09 -16.64 -8.41
CA THR A 16 -4.70 -16.45 -8.84
C THR A 16 -3.71 -17.13 -7.91
N HIS A 17 -2.90 -18.02 -8.46
CA HIS A 17 -1.77 -18.66 -7.78
C HIS A 17 -0.46 -18.43 -8.53
N ALA A 18 0.66 -18.81 -7.90
CA ALA A 18 1.98 -18.60 -8.47
C ALA A 18 2.20 -19.36 -9.81
N ALA A 19 1.71 -20.60 -9.90
CA ALA A 19 1.92 -21.47 -11.05
C ALA A 19 0.83 -21.35 -12.12
N SER A 20 -0.41 -21.10 -11.70
CA SER A 20 -1.57 -21.06 -12.60
C SER A 20 -2.65 -20.09 -12.11
N HIS A 21 -3.53 -19.70 -13.03
CA HIS A 21 -4.76 -18.96 -12.75
C HIS A 21 -5.95 -19.80 -13.19
N THR A 22 -6.96 -19.87 -12.33
CA THR A 22 -8.19 -20.62 -12.56
C THR A 22 -9.32 -19.65 -12.87
N LEU A 23 -9.99 -19.85 -13.99
CA LEU A 23 -11.05 -18.98 -14.51
C LEU A 23 -12.39 -19.73 -14.49
N ALA A 24 -13.43 -19.05 -14.03
CA ALA A 24 -14.81 -19.53 -14.09
C ALA A 24 -15.70 -18.46 -14.72
N LEU A 25 -16.28 -18.76 -15.88
CA LEU A 25 -17.21 -17.88 -16.59
C LEU A 25 -18.64 -18.15 -16.14
N ILE A 26 -19.40 -17.08 -15.85
CA ILE A 26 -20.84 -17.13 -15.62
C ILE A 26 -21.58 -16.18 -16.54
N THR A 27 -22.82 -16.52 -16.90
CA THR A 27 -23.78 -15.56 -17.44
C THR A 27 -24.22 -14.62 -16.32
N ALA A 28 -24.08 -13.31 -16.49
CA ALA A 28 -24.30 -12.35 -15.41
C ALA A 28 -25.74 -12.39 -14.87
N GLY A 29 -26.73 -12.32 -15.78
CA GLY A 29 -28.15 -12.27 -15.41
C GLY A 29 -28.63 -13.49 -14.63
N THR A 30 -28.29 -14.70 -15.09
CA THR A 30 -28.76 -15.95 -14.48
C THR A 30 -27.82 -16.50 -13.40
N GLY A 31 -26.54 -16.12 -13.43
CA GLY A 31 -25.50 -16.74 -12.62
C GLY A 31 -25.15 -18.17 -13.05
N ALA A 32 -25.61 -18.62 -14.22
CA ALA A 32 -25.35 -19.95 -14.74
C ALA A 32 -23.85 -20.13 -15.03
N LEU A 33 -23.28 -21.24 -14.54
CA LEU A 33 -21.90 -21.61 -14.79
C LEU A 33 -21.72 -22.04 -16.24
N GLY A 34 -20.82 -21.37 -16.94
CA GLY A 34 -20.37 -21.73 -18.28
C GLY A 34 -19.04 -22.46 -18.24
N GLN A 35 -18.13 -22.03 -19.12
CA GLN A 35 -16.82 -22.66 -19.28
C GLN A 35 -15.89 -22.36 -18.11
N GLN A 36 -14.98 -23.30 -17.86
CA GLN A 36 -13.93 -23.20 -16.86
C GLN A 36 -12.61 -23.59 -17.48
N ALA A 37 -11.53 -22.94 -17.07
CA ALA A 37 -10.21 -23.26 -17.55
C ALA A 37 -9.13 -22.87 -16.54
N GLN A 38 -7.99 -23.55 -16.62
CA GLN A 38 -6.81 -23.21 -15.87
C GLN A 38 -5.65 -22.96 -16.84
N PHE A 39 -4.91 -21.88 -16.61
CA PHE A 39 -3.78 -21.49 -17.44
C PHE A 39 -2.52 -21.30 -16.62
N PRO A 40 -1.34 -21.72 -17.10
CA PRO A 40 -0.08 -21.42 -16.43
C PRO A 40 0.21 -19.92 -16.48
N THR A 41 0.94 -19.40 -15.49
CA THR A 41 1.32 -17.98 -15.39
C THR A 41 2.45 -17.56 -16.36
N SER A 42 2.80 -18.43 -17.31
CA SER A 42 3.77 -18.11 -18.37
C SER A 42 3.20 -17.09 -19.37
N PRO A 43 4.05 -16.33 -20.09
CA PRO A 43 3.56 -15.36 -21.07
C PRO A 43 2.63 -15.96 -22.14
N SER A 44 2.90 -17.18 -22.60
CA SER A 44 2.03 -17.89 -23.55
C SER A 44 0.75 -18.41 -22.90
N GLY A 45 0.80 -18.84 -21.64
CA GLY A 45 -0.37 -19.26 -20.86
C GLY A 45 -1.34 -18.10 -20.63
N LEU A 46 -0.84 -16.93 -20.26
CA LEU A 46 -1.67 -15.73 -20.05
C LEU A 46 -2.30 -15.24 -21.36
N ARG A 47 -1.56 -15.23 -22.48
CA ARG A 47 -2.15 -14.93 -23.80
C ARG A 47 -3.29 -15.89 -24.16
N ARG A 48 -3.08 -17.19 -23.97
CA ARG A 48 -4.12 -18.21 -24.17
C ARG A 48 -5.33 -18.00 -23.27
N ALA A 49 -5.15 -17.47 -22.06
CA ALA A 49 -6.25 -17.13 -21.17
C ALA A 49 -7.07 -15.96 -21.73
N VAL A 50 -6.41 -14.91 -22.26
CA VAL A 50 -7.10 -13.79 -22.94
C VAL A 50 -7.88 -14.29 -24.17
N ASP A 51 -7.25 -15.10 -25.01
CA ASP A 51 -7.90 -15.68 -26.20
C ASP A 51 -9.07 -16.58 -25.80
N TRP A 52 -8.96 -17.29 -24.67
CA TRP A 52 -10.05 -18.10 -24.12
C TRP A 52 -11.22 -17.22 -23.66
N ILE A 53 -10.96 -16.10 -22.98
CA ILE A 53 -12.00 -15.17 -22.56
C ILE A 53 -12.76 -14.65 -23.79
N GLN A 54 -12.05 -14.08 -24.75
CA GLN A 54 -12.66 -13.45 -25.93
C GLN A 54 -13.47 -14.45 -26.77
N ARG A 55 -12.96 -15.68 -26.95
CA ARG A 55 -13.68 -16.74 -27.69
C ARG A 55 -14.99 -17.14 -27.02
N HIS A 56 -15.02 -17.25 -25.69
CA HIS A 56 -16.21 -17.74 -24.97
C HIS A 56 -17.20 -16.65 -24.61
N THR A 57 -16.80 -15.38 -24.66
CA THR A 57 -17.71 -14.24 -24.48
C THR A 57 -18.15 -13.62 -25.79
N HIS A 58 -17.59 -14.04 -26.93
CA HIS A 58 -17.87 -13.46 -28.25
C HIS A 58 -17.72 -11.93 -28.29
N HIS A 59 -16.76 -11.39 -27.54
CA HIS A 59 -16.56 -9.96 -27.34
C HIS A 59 -17.74 -9.20 -26.72
N ALA A 60 -18.71 -9.90 -26.12
CA ALA A 60 -19.79 -9.29 -25.37
C ALA A 60 -19.26 -8.58 -24.10
N PRO A 61 -19.99 -7.58 -23.58
CA PRO A 61 -19.65 -6.88 -22.34
C PRO A 61 -19.33 -7.88 -21.21
N THR A 62 -18.06 -7.91 -20.80
CA THR A 62 -17.55 -8.90 -19.83
C THR A 62 -16.83 -8.19 -18.69
N LEU A 63 -17.21 -8.51 -17.45
CA LEU A 63 -16.49 -8.10 -16.26
C LEU A 63 -15.57 -9.24 -15.78
N ILE A 64 -14.30 -8.95 -15.58
CA ILE A 64 -13.34 -9.89 -15.00
C ILE A 64 -13.10 -9.50 -13.55
N VAL A 65 -13.26 -10.46 -12.65
CA VAL A 65 -13.15 -10.29 -11.21
C VAL A 65 -11.98 -11.12 -10.72
N ILE A 66 -10.89 -10.46 -10.35
CA ILE A 66 -9.61 -11.11 -10.06
C ILE A 66 -9.23 -10.93 -8.60
N ASP A 67 -8.91 -12.03 -7.90
CA ASP A 67 -8.20 -11.94 -6.62
C ASP A 67 -6.73 -11.59 -6.87
N GLY A 68 -6.09 -10.89 -5.93
CA GLY A 68 -4.66 -10.63 -6.03
C GLY A 68 -4.24 -9.80 -7.25
N ALA A 69 -5.07 -8.86 -7.72
CA ALA A 69 -4.76 -7.97 -8.87
C ALA A 69 -3.44 -7.20 -8.73
N GLY A 70 -2.94 -7.03 -7.50
CA GLY A 70 -1.65 -6.40 -7.20
C GLY A 70 -0.52 -7.36 -6.80
N SER A 71 -0.75 -8.67 -6.83
CA SER A 71 0.20 -9.73 -6.44
C SER A 71 0.29 -10.80 -7.55
N TYR A 72 -0.22 -12.02 -7.34
CA TYR A 72 -0.15 -13.11 -8.32
C TYR A 72 -0.90 -12.77 -9.62
N GLY A 73 -1.99 -12.01 -9.53
CA GLY A 73 -2.77 -11.55 -10.69
C GLY A 73 -2.23 -10.30 -11.37
N ALA A 74 -1.10 -9.72 -10.94
CA ALA A 74 -0.64 -8.41 -11.44
C ALA A 74 -0.36 -8.41 -12.94
N THR A 75 0.45 -9.36 -13.43
CA THR A 75 0.79 -9.46 -14.85
C THR A 75 -0.44 -9.76 -15.71
N PHE A 76 -1.35 -10.60 -15.20
CA PHE A 76 -2.57 -10.94 -15.94
C PHE A 76 -3.52 -9.74 -16.01
N THR A 77 -3.68 -8.99 -14.91
CA THR A 77 -4.47 -7.75 -14.87
C THR A 77 -3.98 -6.73 -15.90
N GLU A 78 -2.66 -6.56 -16.03
CA GLU A 78 -2.07 -5.69 -17.06
C GLU A 78 -2.38 -6.19 -18.49
N GLN A 79 -2.27 -7.49 -18.76
CA GLN A 79 -2.59 -8.06 -20.08
C GLN A 79 -4.08 -7.94 -20.43
N LEU A 80 -4.97 -8.18 -19.47
CA LEU A 80 -6.41 -8.02 -19.64
C LEU A 80 -6.76 -6.56 -19.95
N SER A 81 -6.17 -5.62 -19.21
CA SER A 81 -6.37 -4.19 -19.44
C SER A 81 -5.85 -3.76 -20.81
N ALA A 82 -4.68 -4.26 -21.23
CA ALA A 82 -4.11 -4.01 -22.55
C ALA A 82 -4.96 -4.60 -23.69
N ALA A 83 -5.70 -5.68 -23.42
CA ALA A 83 -6.66 -6.28 -24.34
C ALA A 83 -8.05 -5.58 -24.34
N GLY A 84 -8.20 -4.47 -23.61
CA GLY A 84 -9.45 -3.71 -23.53
C GLY A 84 -10.54 -4.36 -22.66
N LEU A 85 -10.18 -5.35 -21.83
CA LEU A 85 -11.13 -6.04 -20.95
C LEU A 85 -11.26 -5.29 -19.62
N THR A 86 -12.50 -5.22 -19.10
CA THR A 86 -12.78 -4.56 -17.82
C THR A 86 -12.43 -5.48 -16.65
N VAL A 87 -11.55 -5.01 -15.76
CA VAL A 87 -11.07 -5.80 -14.61
C VAL A 87 -11.42 -5.09 -13.29
N ALA A 88 -12.05 -5.83 -12.37
CA ALA A 88 -12.30 -5.45 -10.99
C ALA A 88 -11.56 -6.40 -10.02
N GLU A 89 -11.15 -5.89 -8.86
CA GLU A 89 -10.68 -6.70 -7.74
C GLU A 89 -11.85 -7.49 -7.15
N ALA A 90 -11.58 -8.73 -6.76
CA ALA A 90 -12.58 -9.59 -6.14
C ALA A 90 -13.16 -8.97 -4.86
N PRO A 91 -14.50 -8.99 -4.69
CA PRO A 91 -15.11 -8.57 -3.44
C PRO A 91 -14.77 -9.56 -2.32
N ASP A 92 -14.81 -9.09 -1.08
CA ASP A 92 -14.63 -9.94 0.10
C ASP A 92 -15.75 -11.01 0.16
N VAL A 93 -15.43 -12.22 -0.30
CA VAL A 93 -16.35 -13.36 -0.21
C VAL A 93 -16.32 -13.91 1.21
N ALA A 94 -17.43 -13.74 1.95
CA ALA A 94 -17.54 -14.15 3.35
C ALA A 94 -17.06 -15.60 3.56
N ALA A 95 -16.14 -15.80 4.52
CA ALA A 95 -15.52 -17.09 4.81
C ALA A 95 -16.53 -18.20 5.18
N THR A 96 -17.76 -17.81 5.58
CA THR A 96 -18.87 -18.71 5.92
C THR A 96 -19.37 -19.52 4.72
N THR A 97 -19.28 -19.00 3.49
CA THR A 97 -19.74 -19.71 2.27
C THR A 97 -18.76 -20.82 1.85
N ARG A 98 -17.46 -20.66 2.13
CA ARG A 98 -16.39 -21.61 1.78
C ARG A 98 -16.44 -22.93 2.57
N ARG A 99 -16.98 -22.93 3.80
CA ARG A 99 -16.96 -24.11 4.69
C ARG A 99 -17.88 -25.26 4.28
N ARG A 100 -18.82 -25.06 3.34
CA ARG A 100 -19.84 -26.06 2.98
C ARG A 100 -19.56 -26.85 1.70
N ARG A 101 -18.56 -26.48 0.89
CA ARG A 101 -18.38 -27.04 -0.48
C ARG A 101 -17.00 -27.66 -0.80
N GLY A 102 -16.11 -27.77 0.18
CA GLY A 102 -14.73 -28.23 -0.07
C GLY A 102 -13.88 -27.13 -0.77
N LYS A 103 -12.56 -27.26 -0.69
CA LYS A 103 -11.61 -26.28 -1.22
C LYS A 103 -11.19 -26.68 -2.64
N SER A 104 -11.62 -25.92 -3.65
CA SER A 104 -11.19 -26.05 -5.03
C SER A 104 -11.07 -24.66 -5.65
N ASP A 105 -9.99 -24.40 -6.37
CA ASP A 105 -9.70 -23.11 -7.00
C ASP A 105 -10.84 -22.64 -7.94
N VAL A 106 -11.54 -23.59 -8.57
CA VAL A 106 -12.72 -23.33 -9.41
C VAL A 106 -13.88 -22.79 -8.57
N VAL A 107 -14.10 -23.36 -7.38
CA VAL A 107 -15.18 -22.93 -6.48
C VAL A 107 -14.92 -21.52 -5.98
N ASP A 108 -13.66 -21.18 -5.71
CA ASP A 108 -13.27 -19.83 -5.29
C ASP A 108 -13.46 -18.84 -6.47
N ALA A 109 -13.01 -19.17 -7.68
CA ALA A 109 -13.26 -18.38 -8.89
C ALA A 109 -14.76 -18.14 -9.13
N LEU A 110 -15.58 -19.20 -9.08
CA LEU A 110 -17.03 -19.10 -9.24
C LEU A 110 -17.66 -18.23 -8.15
N ALA A 111 -17.25 -18.39 -6.90
CA ALA A 111 -17.80 -17.62 -5.79
C ALA A 111 -17.51 -16.11 -5.94
N MET A 112 -16.33 -15.74 -6.45
CA MET A 112 -16.00 -14.35 -6.75
C MET A 112 -16.87 -13.76 -7.86
N ALA A 113 -17.04 -14.50 -8.96
CA ALA A 113 -17.95 -14.09 -10.05
C ALA A 113 -19.40 -13.94 -9.56
N GLN A 114 -19.89 -14.90 -8.77
CA GLN A 114 -21.24 -14.85 -8.21
C GLN A 114 -21.44 -13.69 -7.24
N ALA A 115 -20.45 -13.36 -6.42
CA ALA A 115 -20.54 -12.23 -5.50
C ALA A 115 -20.53 -10.90 -6.24
N ALA A 116 -19.68 -10.76 -7.26
CA ALA A 116 -19.55 -9.53 -8.01
C ALA A 116 -20.79 -9.19 -8.85
N ARG A 117 -21.49 -10.20 -9.41
CA ARG A 117 -22.65 -9.96 -10.29
C ARG A 117 -23.77 -9.16 -9.62
N THR A 118 -23.93 -9.28 -8.30
CA THR A 118 -25.01 -8.61 -7.56
C THR A 118 -24.60 -7.25 -6.98
N LEU A 119 -23.36 -6.82 -7.21
CA LEU A 119 -22.88 -5.53 -6.70
C LEU A 119 -23.44 -4.39 -7.54
N ASP A 120 -23.66 -3.26 -6.87
CA ASP A 120 -23.76 -1.97 -7.57
C ASP A 120 -22.40 -1.67 -8.22
N ILE A 121 -22.42 -1.12 -9.43
CA ILE A 121 -21.20 -0.80 -10.18
C ILE A 121 -20.27 0.16 -9.42
N ASN A 122 -20.83 1.04 -8.59
CA ASN A 122 -20.08 1.97 -7.75
C ASN A 122 -19.44 1.29 -6.52
N GLU A 123 -19.80 0.04 -6.24
CA GLU A 123 -19.20 -0.79 -5.19
C GLU A 123 -18.08 -1.68 -5.72
N LEU A 124 -17.88 -1.75 -7.05
CA LEU A 124 -16.73 -2.44 -7.64
C LEU A 124 -15.41 -1.80 -7.22
N CYS A 125 -14.46 -2.65 -6.86
CA CYS A 125 -13.10 -2.24 -6.54
C CYS A 125 -12.25 -2.27 -7.81
N TRP A 126 -11.72 -1.13 -8.23
CA TRP A 126 -10.84 -1.07 -9.41
C TRP A 126 -9.37 -1.35 -9.02
N PRO A 127 -8.65 -2.20 -9.77
CA PRO A 127 -7.24 -2.47 -9.56
C PRO A 127 -6.42 -1.18 -9.53
N ARG A 128 -5.35 -1.17 -8.73
CA ARG A 128 -4.42 -0.03 -8.76
C ARG A 128 -3.79 0.09 -10.15
N ALA A 129 -3.73 1.30 -10.67
CA ALA A 129 -3.14 1.57 -11.97
C ALA A 129 -1.67 1.09 -12.07
N GLY A 130 -1.36 0.46 -13.20
CA GLY A 130 -0.02 0.04 -13.62
C GLY A 130 0.84 1.17 -14.16
N GLY A 131 1.84 0.83 -15.00
CA GLY A 131 2.73 1.80 -15.65
C GLY A 131 3.68 2.50 -14.68
N ASP A 132 3.78 3.84 -14.74
CA ASP A 132 4.70 4.65 -13.94
C ASP A 132 4.53 4.48 -12.42
N ARG A 133 3.36 4.02 -11.97
CA ARG A 133 3.09 3.69 -10.55
C ARG A 133 3.76 2.39 -10.11
N THR A 134 4.11 1.49 -11.03
CA THR A 134 4.90 0.29 -10.72
C THR A 134 6.28 0.66 -10.17
N ALA A 135 6.93 1.68 -10.75
CA ALA A 135 8.18 2.21 -10.21
C ALA A 135 8.02 2.70 -8.75
N LEU A 136 6.95 3.45 -8.45
CA LEU A 136 6.66 3.89 -7.08
C LEU A 136 6.43 2.70 -6.12
N ARG A 137 5.73 1.65 -6.56
CA ARG A 137 5.51 0.43 -5.75
C ARG A 137 6.84 -0.26 -5.42
N VAL A 138 7.68 -0.48 -6.43
CA VAL A 138 9.00 -1.12 -6.28
C VAL A 138 9.87 -0.30 -5.34
N LEU A 139 9.99 1.01 -5.57
CA LEU A 139 10.82 1.90 -4.75
C LEU A 139 10.32 1.97 -3.30
N THR A 140 9.01 2.01 -3.09
CA THR A 140 8.42 2.05 -1.74
C THR A 140 8.64 0.74 -1.00
N ALA A 141 8.47 -0.41 -1.67
CA ALA A 141 8.73 -1.73 -1.09
C ALA A 141 10.22 -1.90 -0.71
N ALA A 142 11.12 -1.56 -1.65
CA ALA A 142 12.56 -1.59 -1.41
C ALA A 142 12.94 -0.71 -0.20
N ARG A 143 12.38 0.50 -0.12
CA ARG A 143 12.63 1.41 1.01
C ARG A 143 12.25 0.81 2.35
N GLU A 144 11.08 0.16 2.44
CA GLU A 144 10.62 -0.46 3.67
C GLU A 144 11.53 -1.61 4.10
N GLN A 145 11.95 -2.44 3.15
CA GLN A 145 12.92 -3.51 3.40
C GLN A 145 14.24 -2.95 3.93
N MET A 146 14.84 -1.99 3.21
CA MET A 146 16.11 -1.35 3.59
C MET A 146 16.01 -0.66 4.95
N SER A 147 14.91 0.05 5.22
CA SER A 147 14.71 0.74 6.51
C SER A 147 14.57 -0.24 7.67
N GLY A 148 13.85 -1.34 7.46
CA GLY A 148 13.72 -2.41 8.45
C GLY A 148 15.04 -3.11 8.71
N GLU A 149 15.80 -3.41 7.65
CA GLU A 149 17.13 -4.01 7.77
C GLU A 149 18.10 -3.10 8.51
N ARG A 150 18.13 -1.80 8.16
CA ARG A 150 18.96 -0.81 8.84
C ARG A 150 18.66 -0.74 10.33
N THR A 151 17.37 -0.74 10.68
CA THR A 151 16.93 -0.73 12.08
C THR A 151 17.42 -1.98 12.83
N ARG A 152 17.30 -3.17 12.21
CA ARG A 152 17.82 -4.41 12.79
C ARG A 152 19.33 -4.36 12.98
N ALA A 153 20.07 -3.85 11.99
CA ALA A 153 21.53 -3.75 12.07
C ALA A 153 21.98 -2.76 13.16
N VAL A 154 21.32 -1.59 13.29
CA VAL A 154 21.60 -0.62 14.37
C VAL A 154 21.33 -1.24 15.75
N ASN A 155 20.21 -1.96 15.90
CA ASN A 155 19.87 -2.62 17.16
C ASN A 155 20.87 -3.73 17.51
N ALA A 156 21.27 -4.54 16.54
CA ALA A 156 22.28 -5.60 16.73
C ALA A 156 23.64 -5.00 17.14
N LEU A 157 24.09 -3.93 16.45
CA LEU A 157 25.33 -3.26 16.78
C LEU A 157 25.27 -2.63 18.18
N THR A 158 24.16 -1.98 18.51
CA THR A 158 23.96 -1.38 19.85
C THR A 158 23.97 -2.43 20.94
N ALA A 159 23.32 -3.58 20.72
CA ALA A 159 23.32 -4.68 21.68
C ALA A 159 24.73 -5.24 21.88
N LEU A 160 25.47 -5.50 20.79
CA LEU A 160 26.84 -6.00 20.86
C LEU A 160 27.77 -5.06 21.64
N LEU A 161 27.71 -3.76 21.37
CA LEU A 161 28.52 -2.75 22.06
C LEU A 161 28.12 -2.52 23.53
N ARG A 162 26.95 -3.02 23.96
CA ARG A 162 26.53 -3.00 25.37
C ARG A 162 26.96 -4.26 26.12
N THR A 163 27.05 -5.39 25.42
CA THR A 163 27.44 -6.67 26.02
C THR A 163 28.96 -6.82 26.08
N VAL A 164 29.69 -6.27 25.11
CA VAL A 164 31.14 -6.40 25.01
C VAL A 164 31.76 -5.00 25.00
N ASP A 165 32.67 -4.75 25.94
CA ASP A 165 33.44 -3.50 25.93
C ASP A 165 34.45 -3.52 24.78
N LEU A 166 34.09 -2.81 23.70
CA LEU A 166 34.94 -2.59 22.53
C LEU A 166 35.51 -1.18 22.48
N GLY A 167 35.44 -0.42 23.58
CA GLY A 167 35.90 0.96 23.69
C GLY A 167 34.89 2.00 23.19
N ILE A 168 33.59 1.68 23.19
CA ILE A 168 32.50 2.59 22.80
C ILE A 168 31.43 2.62 23.90
N ASP A 169 31.08 3.82 24.36
CA ASP A 169 29.95 4.01 25.26
C ASP A 169 28.61 3.92 24.50
N ALA A 170 27.98 2.76 24.54
CA ALA A 170 26.67 2.49 23.92
C ALA A 170 25.47 2.67 24.87
N ARG A 171 25.62 3.41 25.99
CA ARG A 171 24.49 3.75 26.88
C ARG A 171 23.45 4.65 26.20
N ARG A 172 23.89 5.47 25.23
CA ARG A 172 23.04 6.31 24.39
C ARG A 172 22.88 5.71 22.98
N ALA A 173 21.94 6.26 22.21
CA ALA A 173 21.78 5.86 20.81
C ALA A 173 23.07 6.14 20.01
N LEU A 174 23.46 5.18 19.17
CA LEU A 174 24.65 5.31 18.33
C LEU A 174 24.46 6.45 17.32
N THR A 175 25.45 7.34 17.24
CA THR A 175 25.46 8.43 16.26
C THR A 175 26.01 7.96 14.93
N THR A 176 25.72 8.70 13.85
CA THR A 176 26.33 8.46 12.53
C THR A 176 27.86 8.47 12.62
N THR A 177 28.43 9.37 13.43
CA THR A 177 29.88 9.47 13.67
C THR A 177 30.43 8.22 14.36
N THR A 178 29.74 7.73 15.40
CA THR A 178 30.12 6.49 16.09
C THR A 178 30.08 5.28 15.15
N ILE A 179 29.02 5.15 14.36
CA ILE A 179 28.87 4.07 13.37
C ILE A 179 29.98 4.15 12.32
N ALA A 180 30.31 5.37 11.85
CA ALA A 180 31.40 5.57 10.89
C ALA A 180 32.77 5.18 11.48
N ALA A 181 33.04 5.52 12.73
CA ALA A 181 34.26 5.14 13.43
C ALA A 181 34.38 3.61 13.57
N VAL A 182 33.31 2.94 14.00
CA VAL A 182 33.27 1.47 14.11
C VAL A 182 33.51 0.81 12.76
N ALA A 183 32.87 1.29 11.69
CA ALA A 183 33.05 0.75 10.33
C ALA A 183 34.50 0.87 9.80
N ALA A 184 35.27 1.82 10.34
CA ALA A 184 36.65 2.13 9.97
C ALA A 184 37.70 1.51 10.91
N TRP A 185 37.29 0.75 11.93
CA TRP A 185 38.24 0.07 12.82
C TRP A 185 39.19 -0.85 12.04
N ARG A 186 40.47 -0.75 12.39
CA ARG A 186 41.53 -1.65 11.93
C ARG A 186 41.72 -2.77 12.93
N THR A 187 42.34 -3.86 12.49
CA THR A 187 42.73 -4.99 13.34
C THR A 187 43.62 -4.48 14.50
N ARG A 188 43.31 -4.91 15.73
CA ARG A 188 44.12 -4.64 16.93
C ARG A 188 44.71 -5.96 17.45
N SER A 189 45.69 -5.85 18.34
CA SER A 189 46.15 -6.95 19.19
C SER A 189 45.05 -7.28 20.21
N ASP A 190 43.98 -7.91 19.75
CA ASP A 190 42.87 -8.39 20.57
C ASP A 190 43.05 -9.91 20.84
N ASN A 191 42.50 -10.41 21.95
CA ASN A 191 42.34 -11.86 22.09
C ASN A 191 41.31 -12.40 21.07
N ALA A 192 41.29 -13.72 20.85
CA ALA A 192 40.45 -14.34 19.82
C ALA A 192 38.95 -13.95 19.95
N THR A 193 38.42 -13.90 21.17
CA THR A 193 37.03 -13.54 21.44
C THR A 193 36.73 -12.09 21.05
N LEU A 194 37.55 -11.14 21.50
CA LEU A 194 37.39 -9.72 21.18
C LEU A 194 37.57 -9.44 19.68
N ALA A 195 38.47 -10.17 19.02
CA ALA A 195 38.65 -10.08 17.57
C ALA A 195 37.36 -10.47 16.82
N VAL A 196 36.67 -11.54 17.22
CA VAL A 196 35.38 -11.95 16.65
C VAL A 196 34.30 -10.88 16.87
N CYS A 197 34.15 -10.39 18.10
CA CYS A 197 33.18 -9.35 18.42
C CYS A 197 33.44 -8.05 17.63
N ARG A 198 34.71 -7.66 17.49
CA ARG A 198 35.08 -6.47 16.71
C ARG A 198 34.80 -6.65 15.22
N ALA A 199 35.09 -7.82 14.65
CA ALA A 199 34.78 -8.12 13.26
C ALA A 199 33.27 -8.02 12.96
N GLU A 200 32.44 -8.55 13.87
CA GLU A 200 30.98 -8.45 13.73
C GLU A 200 30.48 -7.00 13.88
N ALA A 201 31.03 -6.23 14.82
CA ALA A 201 30.72 -4.80 14.95
C ALA A 201 31.06 -4.02 13.67
N ILE A 202 32.23 -4.27 13.08
CA ILE A 202 32.64 -3.68 11.80
C ILE A 202 31.67 -4.06 10.68
N ARG A 203 31.30 -5.35 10.57
CA ARG A 203 30.36 -5.85 9.54
C ARG A 203 29.00 -5.17 9.64
N LEU A 204 28.43 -5.07 10.84
CA LEU A 204 27.15 -4.39 11.09
C LEU A 204 27.24 -2.90 10.77
N ALA A 205 28.29 -2.21 11.22
CA ALA A 205 28.50 -0.79 10.96
C ALA A 205 28.64 -0.48 9.46
N ARG A 206 29.38 -1.31 8.72
CA ARG A 206 29.49 -1.21 7.25
C ARG A 206 28.15 -1.44 6.57
N ARG A 207 27.35 -2.42 7.01
CA ARG A 207 26.01 -2.67 6.46
C ARG A 207 25.06 -1.49 6.69
N ILE A 208 25.09 -0.88 7.88
CA ILE A 208 24.30 0.32 8.18
C ILE A 208 24.65 1.45 7.20
N ARG A 209 25.95 1.69 6.96
CA ARG A 209 26.41 2.74 6.04
C ARG A 209 26.02 2.46 4.59
N ALA A 210 26.12 1.21 4.13
CA ALA A 210 25.67 0.83 2.80
C ALA A 210 24.16 1.10 2.64
N LEU A 211 23.36 0.70 3.62
CA LEU A 211 21.91 0.96 3.64
C LEU A 211 21.59 2.46 3.69
N ASP A 212 22.40 3.29 4.37
CA ASP A 212 22.24 4.75 4.35
C ASP A 212 22.42 5.32 2.94
N THR A 213 23.44 4.87 2.20
CA THR A 213 23.66 5.26 0.80
C THR A 213 22.52 4.78 -0.09
N GLU A 214 22.09 3.52 0.03
CA GLU A 214 20.99 2.95 -0.74
C GLU A 214 19.66 3.69 -0.46
N LEU A 215 19.38 4.03 0.81
CA LEU A 215 18.18 4.78 1.21
C LEU A 215 18.18 6.22 0.68
N ALA A 216 19.34 6.87 0.57
CA ALA A 216 19.50 8.18 -0.03
C ALA A 216 19.24 8.13 -1.54
N ALA A 217 19.84 7.16 -2.26
CA ALA A 217 19.59 6.94 -3.68
C ALA A 217 18.12 6.64 -3.96
N ASN A 218 17.51 5.77 -3.15
CA ASN A 218 16.07 5.47 -3.21
C ASN A 218 15.19 6.70 -2.96
N HIS A 219 15.58 7.57 -2.02
CA HIS A 219 14.86 8.83 -1.78
C HIS A 219 14.89 9.74 -3.02
N THR A 220 16.04 9.89 -3.66
CA THR A 220 16.18 10.66 -4.91
C THR A 220 15.33 10.08 -6.03
N ALA A 221 15.33 8.75 -6.19
CA ALA A 221 14.49 8.08 -7.18
C ALA A 221 12.99 8.28 -6.91
N LEU A 222 12.55 8.16 -5.65
CA LEU A 222 11.17 8.45 -5.25
C LEU A 222 10.80 9.90 -5.54
N HIS A 223 11.68 10.85 -5.23
CA HIS A 223 11.43 12.26 -5.49
C HIS A 223 11.26 12.54 -6.98
N LYS A 224 12.11 11.99 -7.84
CA LYS A 224 11.98 12.10 -9.30
C LYS A 224 10.66 11.52 -9.80
N ALA A 225 10.31 10.30 -9.37
CA ALA A 225 9.08 9.63 -9.78
C ALA A 225 7.81 10.38 -9.33
N VAL A 226 7.80 10.89 -8.09
CA VAL A 226 6.68 11.71 -7.59
C VAL A 226 6.59 13.04 -8.33
N THR A 227 7.71 13.70 -8.61
CA THR A 227 7.73 14.98 -9.33
C THR A 227 7.14 14.84 -10.72
N ALA A 228 7.38 13.71 -11.40
CA ALA A 228 6.80 13.42 -12.71
C ALA A 228 5.27 13.17 -12.65
N GLN A 229 4.76 12.57 -11.58
CA GLN A 229 3.35 12.11 -11.52
C GLN A 229 2.41 13.04 -10.74
N ALA A 230 2.88 13.69 -9.67
CA ALA A 230 2.07 14.57 -8.84
C ALA A 230 2.93 15.60 -8.08
N PRO A 231 3.56 16.56 -8.77
CA PRO A 231 4.41 17.58 -8.13
C PRO A 231 3.63 18.44 -7.12
N GLN A 232 2.33 18.62 -7.30
CA GLN A 232 1.43 19.34 -6.39
C GLN A 232 1.40 18.74 -4.97
N LEU A 233 1.70 17.44 -4.80
CA LEU A 233 1.82 16.85 -3.47
C LEU A 233 3.05 17.35 -2.73
N LEU A 234 4.18 17.56 -3.43
CA LEU A 234 5.43 18.01 -2.85
C LEU A 234 5.38 19.48 -2.40
N ALA A 235 4.46 20.27 -2.98
CA ALA A 235 4.19 21.63 -2.56
C ALA A 235 3.43 21.73 -1.22
N LEU A 236 2.85 20.62 -0.73
CA LEU A 236 2.06 20.64 0.50
C LEU A 236 2.98 20.58 1.74
N PRO A 237 2.71 21.40 2.78
CA PRO A 237 3.50 21.38 4.01
C PRO A 237 3.57 19.97 4.62
N GLY A 238 4.78 19.51 4.93
CA GLY A 238 5.03 18.21 5.55
C GLY A 238 4.90 16.99 4.62
N VAL A 239 4.69 17.18 3.33
CA VAL A 239 4.59 16.08 2.34
C VAL A 239 5.89 15.94 1.56
N GLY A 240 6.80 15.08 2.05
CA GLY A 240 8.01 14.68 1.31
C GLY A 240 7.78 13.55 0.32
N ALA A 241 8.79 13.22 -0.49
CA ALA A 241 8.70 12.22 -1.57
C ALA A 241 8.16 10.85 -1.11
N VAL A 242 8.59 10.36 0.05
CA VAL A 242 8.15 9.08 0.61
C VAL A 242 6.66 9.11 0.99
N VAL A 243 6.22 10.21 1.60
CA VAL A 243 4.82 10.42 1.97
C VAL A 243 3.98 10.53 0.70
N ALA A 244 4.40 11.34 -0.25
CA ALA A 244 3.72 11.54 -1.52
C ALA A 244 3.57 10.23 -2.30
N ALA A 245 4.64 9.42 -2.41
CA ALA A 245 4.57 8.10 -3.02
C ALA A 245 3.57 7.18 -2.31
N THR A 246 3.57 7.15 -0.98
CA THR A 246 2.60 6.36 -0.20
C THR A 246 1.15 6.81 -0.48
N VAL A 247 0.92 8.12 -0.53
CA VAL A 247 -0.39 8.71 -0.81
C VAL A 247 -0.84 8.39 -2.24
N LEU A 248 0.04 8.52 -3.23
CA LEU A 248 -0.25 8.18 -4.63
C LEU A 248 -0.55 6.70 -4.81
N LEU A 249 0.15 5.81 -4.14
CA LEU A 249 -0.12 4.37 -4.22
C LEU A 249 -1.46 3.99 -3.58
N ALA A 250 -1.87 4.68 -2.52
CA ALA A 250 -3.13 4.43 -1.85
C ALA A 250 -4.33 5.02 -2.61
N TRP A 251 -4.20 6.24 -3.12
CA TRP A 251 -5.21 6.88 -3.96
C TRP A 251 -5.30 6.21 -5.34
N SER A 252 -4.15 5.83 -5.89
CA SER A 252 -3.95 5.30 -7.23
C SER A 252 -4.36 6.30 -8.31
N HIS A 253 -5.62 6.36 -8.71
CA HIS A 253 -6.12 7.17 -9.81
C HIS A 253 -7.52 7.74 -9.49
N PRO A 254 -8.01 8.70 -10.28
CA PRO A 254 -9.35 9.26 -10.14
C PRO A 254 -10.40 8.15 -10.25
N GLY A 255 -11.47 8.26 -9.46
CA GLY A 255 -12.55 7.28 -9.42
C GLY A 255 -12.28 6.05 -8.53
N ARG A 256 -11.01 5.64 -8.30
CA ARG A 256 -10.72 4.46 -7.45
C ARG A 256 -11.20 4.65 -6.02
N VAL A 257 -10.98 5.85 -5.47
CA VAL A 257 -11.47 6.20 -4.14
C VAL A 257 -12.63 7.17 -4.29
N ARG A 258 -13.84 6.67 -4.04
CA ARG A 258 -15.11 7.36 -4.34
C ARG A 258 -15.34 8.70 -3.61
N SER A 259 -14.66 8.97 -2.50
CA SER A 259 -14.86 10.22 -1.75
C SER A 259 -13.75 10.52 -0.75
N GLU A 260 -13.72 11.76 -0.25
CA GLU A 260 -12.88 12.16 0.89
C GLU A 260 -13.09 11.25 2.11
N ALA A 261 -14.35 10.87 2.36
CA ALA A 261 -14.71 10.03 3.48
C ALA A 261 -14.15 8.62 3.31
N ALA A 262 -14.25 8.06 2.10
CA ALA A 262 -13.67 6.77 1.75
C ALA A 262 -12.14 6.80 1.85
N PHE A 263 -11.47 7.87 1.39
CA PHE A 263 -10.01 7.98 1.48
C PHE A 263 -9.51 8.02 2.93
N ALA A 264 -10.19 8.77 3.80
CA ALA A 264 -9.84 8.76 5.21
C ALA A 264 -10.23 7.44 5.92
N ALA A 265 -11.27 6.74 5.48
CA ALA A 265 -11.58 5.40 5.98
C ALA A 265 -10.47 4.40 5.59
N LEU A 266 -10.04 4.42 4.33
CA LEU A 266 -8.89 3.67 3.82
C LEU A 266 -7.64 3.95 4.66
N ALA A 267 -7.37 5.22 4.97
CA ALA A 267 -6.24 5.61 5.81
C ALA A 267 -6.38 5.23 7.30
N GLY A 268 -7.51 4.68 7.74
CA GLY A 268 -7.81 4.51 9.17
C GLY A 268 -7.86 5.83 9.96
N ALA A 269 -8.15 6.94 9.28
CA ALA A 269 -8.29 8.29 9.80
C ALA A 269 -9.76 8.74 9.91
N SER A 270 -10.72 7.87 9.58
CA SER A 270 -12.13 8.09 9.87
C SER A 270 -12.39 7.93 11.37
N PRO A 271 -13.07 8.89 12.01
CA PRO A 271 -13.49 8.73 13.39
C PRO A 271 -14.59 7.66 13.47
N LEU A 272 -14.33 6.54 14.15
CA LEU A 272 -15.36 5.53 14.41
C LEU A 272 -16.07 5.86 15.73
N PRO A 273 -17.38 6.13 15.74
CA PRO A 273 -18.09 6.42 16.97
C PRO A 273 -18.01 5.21 17.91
N ALA A 274 -17.61 5.46 19.15
CA ALA A 274 -17.63 4.50 20.23
C ALA A 274 -18.50 5.08 21.34
N ARG A 275 -19.78 4.71 21.32
CA ARG A 275 -20.76 5.16 22.31
C ARG A 275 -20.70 4.23 23.53
N SER A 276 -20.55 4.80 24.71
CA SER A 276 -20.94 4.19 25.98
C SER A 276 -21.50 5.31 26.87
N GLY A 277 -22.82 5.31 27.11
CA GLY A 277 -23.50 6.33 27.92
C GLY A 277 -23.31 7.76 27.39
N ASN A 278 -23.16 8.73 28.32
CA ASN A 278 -23.15 10.17 28.06
C ASN A 278 -21.83 10.73 27.48
N THR A 279 -20.92 9.88 27.01
CA THR A 279 -19.63 10.31 26.42
C THR A 279 -19.54 9.95 24.95
N THR A 280 -19.41 10.96 24.08
CA THR A 280 -19.08 10.74 22.67
C THR A 280 -17.57 10.56 22.51
N ARG A 281 -17.10 9.30 22.45
CA ARG A 281 -15.70 8.98 22.14
C ARG A 281 -15.58 8.43 20.72
N TYR A 282 -14.41 8.61 20.12
CA TYR A 282 -14.08 8.03 18.81
C TYR A 282 -12.91 7.06 18.95
N ARG A 283 -13.08 5.83 18.44
CA ARG A 283 -12.03 4.79 18.42
C ARG A 283 -11.19 4.87 17.15
N LEU A 284 -9.99 4.30 17.22
CA LEU A 284 -9.09 4.16 16.08
C LEU A 284 -9.61 3.04 15.16
N ASN A 285 -9.74 3.32 13.87
CA ASN A 285 -9.96 2.27 12.87
C ASN A 285 -8.65 1.46 12.70
N ARG A 286 -8.70 0.16 13.05
CA ARG A 286 -7.54 -0.75 12.95
C ARG A 286 -7.43 -1.47 11.59
N GLY A 287 -8.46 -1.40 10.74
CA GLY A 287 -8.50 -2.12 9.45
C GLY A 287 -7.96 -1.34 8.25
N GLY A 288 -7.59 -0.07 8.41
CA GLY A 288 -7.08 0.76 7.31
C GLY A 288 -5.62 0.52 6.94
N ASP A 289 -5.21 1.05 5.79
CA ASP A 289 -3.83 1.08 5.29
C ASP A 289 -2.91 1.76 6.30
N ARG A 290 -2.04 0.95 6.91
CA ARG A 290 -1.10 1.41 7.96
C ARG A 290 0.01 2.28 7.41
N ARG A 291 0.41 2.10 6.15
CA ARG A 291 1.41 2.96 5.49
C ARG A 291 0.83 4.34 5.30
N LEU A 292 -0.39 4.44 4.75
CA LEU A 292 -1.09 5.71 4.60
C LEU A 292 -1.36 6.37 5.95
N ASN A 293 -1.76 5.61 6.97
CA ASN A 293 -1.98 6.13 8.32
C ASN A 293 -0.70 6.75 8.93
N ARG A 294 0.45 6.09 8.74
CA ARG A 294 1.78 6.58 9.15
C ARG A 294 2.16 7.84 8.36
N ALA A 295 1.93 7.86 7.05
CA ALA A 295 2.19 9.02 6.21
C ALA A 295 1.41 10.26 6.69
N LEU A 296 0.11 10.12 6.98
CA LEU A 296 -0.70 11.21 7.55
C LEU A 296 -0.19 11.67 8.92
N TYR A 297 0.29 10.75 9.75
CA TYR A 297 0.88 11.08 11.05
C TYR A 297 2.19 11.86 10.90
N THR A 298 3.06 11.45 9.98
CA THR A 298 4.31 12.16 9.67
C THR A 298 4.03 13.59 9.21
N VAL A 299 3.07 13.79 8.29
CA VAL A 299 2.66 15.12 7.83
C VAL A 299 2.18 15.97 9.02
N ALA A 300 1.33 15.41 9.87
CA ALA A 300 0.81 16.11 11.04
C ALA A 300 1.94 16.54 11.99
N LEU A 301 2.89 15.65 12.30
CA LEU A 301 4.05 15.99 13.14
C LEU A 301 4.87 17.13 12.57
N VAL A 302 5.19 17.09 11.28
CA VAL A 302 5.97 18.14 10.62
C VAL A 302 5.23 19.48 10.67
N ARG A 303 3.94 19.48 10.36
CA ARG A 303 3.10 20.69 10.41
C ARG A 303 2.96 21.27 11.80
N MET A 304 2.84 20.42 12.83
CA MET A 304 2.80 20.90 14.22
C MET A 304 4.08 21.63 14.64
N GLY A 305 5.23 21.29 14.04
CA GLY A 305 6.48 22.00 14.28
C GLY A 305 6.61 23.29 13.47
N HIS A 306 6.25 23.25 12.19
CA HIS A 306 6.72 24.23 11.21
C HIS A 306 5.62 24.99 10.45
N ASP A 307 4.35 24.54 10.48
CA ASP A 307 3.24 25.20 9.79
C ASP A 307 2.46 26.11 10.76
N PRO A 308 2.50 27.44 10.59
CA PRO A 308 1.84 28.39 11.50
C PRO A 308 0.35 28.09 11.69
N ARG A 309 -0.36 27.78 10.61
CA ARG A 309 -1.81 27.49 10.65
C ARG A 309 -2.12 26.24 11.49
N THR A 310 -1.30 25.20 11.37
CA THR A 310 -1.45 23.99 12.20
C THR A 310 -1.10 24.27 13.65
N ARG A 311 -0.09 25.10 13.93
CA ARG A 311 0.28 25.51 15.29
C ARG A 311 -0.86 26.27 15.97
N ASP A 312 -1.48 27.22 15.27
CA ASP A 312 -2.63 27.97 15.80
C ASP A 312 -3.82 27.06 16.10
N TYR A 313 -4.09 26.11 15.21
CA TYR A 313 -5.10 25.08 15.44
C TYR A 313 -4.79 24.24 16.70
N VAL A 314 -3.55 23.78 16.86
CA VAL A 314 -3.13 22.99 18.03
C VAL A 314 -3.27 23.80 19.31
N THR A 315 -2.83 25.06 19.32
CA THR A 315 -2.93 25.95 20.48
C THR A 315 -4.40 26.15 20.87
N ARG A 316 -5.26 26.48 19.90
CA ARG A 316 -6.69 26.64 20.14
C ARG A 316 -7.34 25.37 20.70
N ARG A 317 -7.11 24.21 20.08
CA ARG A 317 -7.71 22.93 20.53
C ARG A 317 -7.18 22.49 21.89
N THR A 318 -5.93 22.81 22.22
CA THR A 318 -5.37 22.57 23.55
C THR A 318 -6.07 23.43 24.60
N ARG A 319 -6.34 24.71 24.32
CA ARG A 319 -7.12 25.60 25.21
C ARG A 319 -8.55 25.12 25.43
N GLU A 320 -9.14 24.45 24.44
CA GLU A 320 -10.46 23.80 24.54
C GLU A 320 -10.42 22.45 25.30
N GLY A 321 -9.31 22.11 25.97
CA GLY A 321 -9.18 20.89 26.77
C GLY A 321 -8.97 19.60 25.98
N ARG A 322 -8.68 19.67 24.67
CA ARG A 322 -8.45 18.46 23.86
C ARG A 322 -7.07 17.88 24.10
N THR A 323 -7.01 16.56 24.23
CA THR A 323 -5.76 15.84 24.34
C THR A 323 -4.96 15.88 23.04
N LYS A 324 -3.63 15.80 23.11
CA LYS A 324 -2.75 15.68 21.93
C LYS A 324 -3.18 14.56 20.98
N ARG A 325 -3.70 13.45 21.51
CA ARG A 325 -4.21 12.33 20.70
C ARG A 325 -5.45 12.70 19.91
N GLU A 326 -6.40 13.43 20.49
CA GLU A 326 -7.58 13.92 19.78
C GLU A 326 -7.21 14.94 18.70
N ILE A 327 -6.34 15.90 19.03
CA ILE A 327 -5.83 16.90 18.08
C ILE A 327 -5.17 16.20 16.88
N MET A 328 -4.30 15.23 17.13
CA MET A 328 -3.64 14.44 16.09
C MET A 328 -4.63 13.71 15.18
N ARG A 329 -5.72 13.14 15.73
CA ARG A 329 -6.77 12.50 14.92
C ARG A 329 -7.45 13.51 14.00
N SER A 330 -7.81 14.69 14.52
CA SER A 330 -8.43 15.76 13.73
C SER A 330 -7.50 16.24 12.61
N LEU A 331 -6.21 16.44 12.90
CA LEU A 331 -5.21 16.82 11.91
C LEU A 331 -5.08 15.78 10.81
N LYS A 332 -4.98 14.49 11.15
CA LYS A 332 -4.94 13.41 10.14
C LYS A 332 -6.17 13.39 9.24
N ARG A 333 -7.37 13.64 9.79
CA ARG A 333 -8.59 13.76 8.98
C ARG A 333 -8.55 14.96 8.04
N TYR A 334 -8.09 16.12 8.51
CA TYR A 334 -7.92 17.33 7.68
C TYR A 334 -6.89 17.11 6.56
N ILE A 335 -5.74 16.54 6.89
CA ILE A 335 -4.68 16.23 5.93
C ILE A 335 -5.18 15.23 4.88
N SER A 336 -5.86 14.16 5.31
CA SER A 336 -6.46 13.19 4.38
C SER A 336 -7.42 13.84 3.39
N ARG A 337 -8.28 14.75 3.86
CA ARG A 337 -9.17 15.53 2.99
C ARG A 337 -8.39 16.40 2.01
N GLN A 338 -7.39 17.13 2.48
CA GLN A 338 -6.59 18.02 1.63
C GLN A 338 -5.87 17.24 0.53
N LEU A 339 -5.24 16.11 0.86
CA LEU A 339 -4.54 15.25 -0.10
C LEU A 339 -5.51 14.73 -1.17
N PHE A 340 -6.68 14.25 -0.77
CA PHE A 340 -7.71 13.78 -1.71
C PHE A 340 -8.16 14.89 -2.67
N ARG A 341 -8.47 16.08 -2.15
CA ARG A 341 -8.88 17.23 -2.98
C ARG A 341 -7.78 17.66 -3.95
N THR A 342 -6.54 17.69 -3.47
CA THR A 342 -5.38 18.10 -4.29
C THR A 342 -5.20 17.15 -5.47
N LEU A 343 -5.31 15.84 -5.25
CA LEU A 343 -5.16 14.84 -6.32
C LEU A 343 -6.32 14.86 -7.32
N ASN A 344 -7.57 14.92 -6.85
CA ASN A 344 -8.72 14.97 -7.75
C ASN A 344 -8.80 16.28 -8.53
N GLY A 345 -8.51 17.42 -7.89
CA GLY A 345 -8.52 18.73 -8.55
C GLY A 345 -7.45 18.86 -9.64
N ALA A 346 -6.25 18.32 -9.39
CA ALA A 346 -5.19 18.31 -10.40
C ALA A 346 -5.55 17.45 -11.61
N HIS A 347 -6.22 16.32 -11.42
CA HIS A 347 -6.66 15.49 -12.54
C HIS A 347 -7.77 16.14 -13.36
N SER A 348 -8.76 16.76 -12.71
CA SER A 348 -9.83 17.46 -13.43
C SER A 348 -9.28 18.54 -14.37
N ALA A 349 -8.19 19.23 -13.99
CA ALA A 349 -7.54 20.20 -14.85
C ALA A 349 -6.88 19.56 -16.09
N THR A 350 -6.24 18.39 -15.93
CA THR A 350 -5.58 17.68 -17.05
C THR A 350 -6.57 17.11 -18.07
N SER A 351 -7.77 16.73 -17.65
CA SER A 351 -8.80 16.16 -18.57
C SER A 351 -9.59 17.21 -19.35
N THR A 352 -9.41 18.51 -19.06
CA THR A 352 -10.08 19.63 -19.75
C THR A 352 -9.13 20.37 -20.71
N THR A 353 -7.89 19.89 -20.87
CA THR A 353 -6.89 20.44 -21.80
C THR A 353 -6.66 19.47 -22.95
#